data_AF-A0A7C2ZL80-F1
#
_entry.id   AF-A0A7C2ZL80-F1
#
_cell.length_a   1.000
_cell.length_b   1.000
_cell.length_c   1.000
_cell.angle_alpha   90.00
_cell.angle_beta   90.00
_cell.angle_gamma   90.00
#
_symmetry.space_group_name_H-M   'P 1'
#
loop_
_entity.id
_entity.type
_entity.pdbx_description
1 polymer ?
#
loop_
_entity_poly.entity_id
_entity_poly.type
_entity_poly.pdbx_seq_one_letter_code
_entity_poly.pdbx_strand_id
1 'polypeptide(L)'
;MVTLTAQTMEQRIVRKVLTTEPPLLFTVEIRYHPDEGGYSAECLEMDAVAWGDTYEEAVENLLDVMIGFAEATMKLAQEHPNLKDPSLAHARFVSALGSEEKLRKVLGL
;
A
#
# COMPACT_ATOMS: atom_id res chain seq x y z
N MET A 1 -3.49 -36.31 18.70
CA MET A 1 -2.69 -35.23 18.09
C MET A 1 -3.69 -34.28 17.46
N VAL A 2 -3.91 -33.10 18.06
CA VAL A 2 -4.83 -32.11 17.51
C VAL A 2 -4.00 -31.23 16.59
N THR A 3 -4.26 -31.29 15.29
CA THR A 3 -3.69 -30.37 14.31
C THR A 3 -4.30 -29.00 14.59
N LEU A 4 -3.54 -28.11 15.22
CA LEU A 4 -3.87 -26.69 15.25
C LEU A 4 -3.76 -26.20 13.81
N THR A 5 -4.89 -26.06 13.12
CA THR A 5 -4.95 -25.32 11.87
C THR A 5 -4.55 -23.89 12.20
N ALA A 6 -3.32 -23.50 11.80
CA ALA A 6 -2.92 -22.10 11.85
C ALA A 6 -3.93 -21.31 11.02
N GLN A 7 -4.71 -20.44 11.69
CA GLN A 7 -5.68 -19.60 11.00
C GLN A 7 -4.91 -18.44 10.39
N THR A 8 -4.86 -18.39 9.06
CA THR A 8 -4.41 -17.21 8.32
C THR A 8 -5.33 -16.06 8.69
N MET A 9 -4.78 -15.01 9.30
CA MET A 9 -5.50 -13.77 9.54
C MET A 9 -5.37 -12.91 8.28
N GLU A 10 -6.49 -12.55 7.66
CA GLU A 10 -6.53 -11.66 6.50
C GLU A 10 -7.41 -10.46 6.81
N GLN A 11 -6.86 -9.27 6.62
CA GLN A 11 -7.55 -8.01 6.75
C GLN A 11 -7.50 -7.28 5.42
N ARG A 12 -8.67 -6.90 4.89
CA ARG A 12 -8.79 -6.09 3.68
C ARG A 12 -9.45 -4.77 4.00
N ILE A 13 -8.77 -3.68 3.67
CA ILE A 13 -9.25 -2.31 3.86
C ILE A 13 -9.41 -1.66 2.49
N VAL A 14 -10.60 -1.14 2.21
CA VAL A 14 -10.90 -0.45 0.96
C VAL A 14 -11.26 0.99 1.26
N ARG A 15 -10.48 1.94 0.73
CA ARG A 15 -10.66 3.38 0.92
C ARG A 15 -10.83 4.08 -0.41
N LYS A 16 -11.85 4.93 -0.49
CA LYS A 16 -12.13 5.76 -1.65
C LYS A 16 -11.84 7.22 -1.32
N VAL A 17 -10.91 7.82 -2.04
CA VAL A 17 -10.57 9.25 -1.94
C VAL A 17 -11.42 10.02 -2.94
N LEU A 18 -12.34 10.84 -2.41
CA LEU A 18 -13.30 11.60 -3.22
C LEU A 18 -12.81 13.01 -3.62
N THR A 19 -11.66 13.44 -3.09
CA THR A 19 -11.09 14.77 -3.37
C THR A 19 -10.33 14.84 -4.70
N THR A 20 -10.21 13.72 -5.41
CA THR A 20 -9.63 13.63 -6.76
C THR A 20 -10.72 13.39 -7.80
N GLU A 21 -10.47 13.82 -9.04
CA GLU A 21 -11.35 13.53 -10.18
C GLU A 21 -10.54 12.85 -11.31
N PRO A 22 -10.79 11.56 -11.61
CA PRO A 22 -11.75 10.67 -10.95
C PRO A 22 -11.35 10.32 -9.50
N PRO A 23 -12.30 9.85 -8.66
CA PRO A 23 -11.99 9.36 -7.32
C PRO A 23 -10.99 8.21 -7.34
N LEU A 24 -10.01 8.23 -6.43
CA LEU A 24 -9.04 7.15 -6.29
C LEU A 24 -9.54 6.08 -5.33
N LEU A 25 -9.20 4.83 -5.61
CA LEU A 25 -9.42 3.68 -4.74
C LEU A 25 -8.06 3.19 -4.23
N PHE A 26 -7.99 2.88 -2.94
CA PHE A 26 -6.89 2.18 -2.31
C PHE A 26 -7.44 0.92 -1.65
N THR A 27 -6.92 -0.22 -2.06
CA THR A 27 -7.20 -1.53 -1.50
C THR A 27 -5.93 -2.02 -0.83
N VAL A 28 -5.94 -2.07 0.51
CA VAL A 28 -4.84 -2.61 1.31
C VAL A 28 -5.22 -3.99 1.83
N GLU A 29 -4.39 -4.98 1.58
CA GLU A 29 -4.54 -6.34 2.09
C GLU A 29 -3.37 -6.67 3.02
N ILE A 30 -3.68 -7.10 4.24
CA ILE A 30 -2.70 -7.51 5.25
C ILE A 30 -2.97 -8.97 5.61
N ARG A 31 -1.95 -9.81 5.51
CA ARG A 31 -2.07 -11.27 5.72
C ARG A 31 -0.99 -11.75 6.67
N TYR A 32 -1.38 -12.58 7.63
CA TYR A 32 -0.43 -13.34 8.46
C TYR A 32 -0.05 -14.66 7.77
N HIS A 33 1.24 -14.91 7.65
CA HIS A 33 1.82 -16.10 7.02
C HIS A 33 2.44 -16.99 8.10
N PRO A 34 1.72 -18.02 8.59
CA PRO A 34 2.18 -18.83 9.73
C PRO A 34 3.45 -19.63 9.43
N ASP A 35 3.67 -20.01 8.16
CA ASP A 35 4.86 -20.77 7.74
C ASP A 35 6.12 -19.89 7.70
N GLU A 36 5.96 -18.58 7.52
CA GLU A 36 7.05 -17.60 7.48
C GLU A 36 7.21 -16.86 8.81
N GLY A 37 6.18 -16.89 9.67
CA GLY A 37 6.19 -16.25 10.98
C GLY A 37 5.97 -14.73 10.95
N GLY A 38 5.45 -14.17 9.85
CA GLY A 38 5.32 -12.72 9.66
C GLY A 38 4.06 -12.29 8.92
N TYR A 39 3.98 -11.00 8.60
CA TYR A 39 2.88 -10.35 7.91
C TYR A 39 3.32 -9.81 6.55
N SER A 40 2.47 -9.94 5.54
CA SER A 40 2.58 -9.17 4.31
C SER A 40 1.53 -8.06 4.31
N ALA A 41 1.86 -6.89 3.78
CA ALA A 41 0.93 -5.80 3.51
C ALA A 41 1.08 -5.36 2.05
N GLU A 42 -0.04 -5.22 1.33
CA GLU A 42 -0.06 -4.95 -0.11
C GLU A 42 -1.08 -3.85 -0.44
N CYS A 43 -0.72 -2.87 -1.28
CA CYS A 43 -1.66 -1.94 -1.91
C CYS A 43 -1.81 -2.27 -3.40
N LEU A 44 -2.98 -2.79 -3.78
CA LEU A 44 -3.22 -3.38 -5.10
C LEU A 44 -3.11 -2.37 -6.24
N GLU A 45 -3.61 -1.15 -6.07
CA GLU A 45 -3.61 -0.15 -7.14
C GLU A 45 -2.23 0.47 -7.41
N MET A 46 -1.28 0.29 -6.48
CA MET A 46 0.10 0.76 -6.61
C MET A 46 1.11 -0.38 -6.82
N ASP A 47 0.66 -1.64 -6.85
CA ASP A 47 1.55 -2.82 -6.89
C ASP A 47 2.66 -2.76 -5.81
N ALA A 48 2.31 -2.20 -4.65
CA ALA A 48 3.22 -1.95 -3.54
C ALA A 48 3.06 -3.06 -2.52
N VAL A 49 4.14 -3.78 -2.21
CA VAL A 49 4.14 -4.88 -1.26
C VAL A 49 5.29 -4.75 -0.26
N ALA A 50 5.01 -5.08 0.99
CA ALA A 50 5.99 -5.10 2.06
C ALA A 50 5.75 -6.27 3.03
N TRP A 51 6.79 -6.61 3.77
CA TRP A 51 6.80 -7.67 4.78
C TRP A 51 7.24 -7.11 6.12
N GLY A 52 6.79 -7.72 7.21
CA GLY A 52 7.25 -7.41 8.57
C GLY A 52 7.03 -8.60 9.50
N ASP A 53 7.81 -8.68 10.57
CA ASP A 53 7.65 -9.73 11.59
C ASP A 53 6.37 -9.49 12.41
N THR A 54 5.90 -8.24 12.45
CA THR A 54 4.67 -7.83 13.12
C THR A 54 3.71 -7.14 12.15
N TYR A 55 2.44 -7.04 12.57
CA TYR A 55 1.41 -6.33 11.80
C TYR A 55 1.82 -4.87 11.57
N GLU A 56 2.26 -4.19 12.64
CA GLU A 56 2.68 -2.79 12.59
C GLU A 56 3.88 -2.58 11.69
N GLU A 57 4.88 -3.46 11.74
CA GLU A 57 6.07 -3.38 10.88
C GLU A 57 5.70 -3.58 9.41
N ALA A 58 4.85 -4.55 9.07
CA ALA A 58 4.40 -4.74 7.69
C ALA A 58 3.64 -3.51 7.17
N VAL A 59 2.82 -2.88 8.02
CA VAL A 59 2.12 -1.62 7.69
C VAL A 59 3.11 -0.47 7.47
N GLU A 60 4.05 -0.26 8.37
CA GLU A 60 5.06 0.80 8.27
C GLU A 60 5.91 0.63 7.01
N ASN A 61 6.40 -0.59 6.77
CA ASN A 61 7.15 -0.91 5.57
C ASN A 61 6.32 -0.71 4.29
N LEU A 62 5.01 -1.01 4.30
CA LEU A 62 4.14 -0.75 3.15
C LEU A 62 4.02 0.75 2.89
N LEU A 63 3.84 1.57 3.93
CA LEU A 63 3.73 3.02 3.79
C LEU A 63 5.00 3.60 3.16
N ASP A 64 6.18 3.14 3.59
CA ASP A 64 7.47 3.52 3.00
C ASP A 64 7.57 3.12 1.53
N VAL A 65 7.18 1.88 1.18
CA VAL A 65 7.17 1.42 -0.21
C VAL A 65 6.22 2.26 -1.07
N MET A 66 5.03 2.58 -0.58
CA MET A 66 4.07 3.42 -1.31
C MET A 66 4.62 4.84 -1.56
N ILE A 67 5.31 5.42 -0.59
CA ILE A 67 5.97 6.73 -0.75
C ILE A 67 7.09 6.64 -1.78
N GLY A 68 8.00 5.66 -1.66
CA GLY A 68 9.10 5.46 -2.59
C GLY A 68 8.61 5.17 -4.02
N PHE A 69 7.56 4.36 -4.17
CA PHE A 69 6.89 4.11 -5.45
C PHE A 69 6.37 5.40 -6.05
N ALA A 70 5.70 6.23 -5.25
CA ALA A 70 5.14 7.50 -5.71
C ALA A 70 6.23 8.45 -6.21
N GLU A 71 7.33 8.58 -5.46
CA GLU A 71 8.48 9.39 -5.84
C GLU A 71 9.14 8.92 -7.13
N ALA A 72 9.41 7.62 -7.25
CA ALA A 72 10.01 7.03 -8.45
C ALA A 72 9.12 7.21 -9.69
N THR A 73 7.82 6.96 -9.53
CA THR A 73 6.83 7.09 -10.62
C THR A 73 6.68 8.53 -11.07
N MET A 74 6.64 9.48 -10.13
CA MET A 74 6.58 10.90 -10.45
C MET A 74 7.84 11.39 -11.16
N LYS A 75 9.02 10.91 -10.76
CA LYS A 75 10.28 11.20 -11.47
C LYS A 75 10.26 10.64 -12.89
N LEU A 76 9.83 9.39 -13.07
CA LEU A 76 9.73 8.77 -14.38
C LEU A 76 8.76 9.52 -15.31
N ALA A 77 7.64 10.01 -14.77
CA ALA A 77 6.69 10.82 -15.52
C ALA A 77 7.24 12.18 -15.97
N GLN A 78 8.16 12.77 -15.20
CA GLN A 78 8.87 14.00 -15.59
C GLN A 78 9.86 13.73 -16.73
N GLU A 79 10.58 12.62 -16.66
CA GLU A 79 11.54 12.19 -17.69
C GLU A 79 10.84 11.72 -18.98
N HIS A 80 9.63 11.17 -18.85
CA HIS A 80 8.81 10.67 -19.94
C HIS A 80 7.39 11.26 -19.89
N PRO A 81 7.16 12.46 -20.47
CA PRO A 81 5.86 13.14 -20.39
C PRO A 81 4.67 12.39 -21.01
N ASN A 82 4.94 11.38 -21.85
CA ASN A 82 3.93 10.53 -22.49
C ASN A 82 3.79 9.16 -21.82
N LEU A 83 4.37 8.97 -20.62
CA LEU A 83 4.22 7.74 -19.84
C LEU A 83 2.73 7.47 -19.58
N LYS A 84 2.28 6.28 -19.97
CA LYS A 84 0.92 5.80 -19.71
C LYS A 84 0.99 4.72 -18.65
N ASP A 85 1.07 5.16 -17.40
CA ASP A 85 1.08 4.28 -16.25
C ASP A 85 -0.21 4.50 -15.44
N PRO A 86 -1.01 3.44 -15.19
CA PRO A 86 -2.28 3.55 -14.47
C PRO A 86 -2.11 4.02 -13.01
N SER A 87 -0.94 3.80 -12.41
CA SER A 87 -0.64 4.18 -11.02
C SER A 87 -0.29 5.68 -10.88
N LEU A 88 -0.13 6.44 -11.97
CA LEU A 88 0.30 7.85 -11.93
C LEU A 88 -0.61 8.73 -11.08
N ALA A 89 -1.91 8.47 -11.10
CA ALA A 89 -2.86 9.24 -10.32
C ALA A 89 -2.69 8.98 -8.81
N HIS A 90 -2.46 7.71 -8.43
CA HIS A 90 -2.15 7.30 -7.06
C HIS A 90 -0.81 7.85 -6.61
N ALA A 91 0.25 7.70 -7.42
CA ALA A 91 1.57 8.24 -7.16
C ALA A 91 1.50 9.76 -6.92
N ARG A 92 0.81 10.51 -7.79
CA ARG A 92 0.64 11.95 -7.63
C ARG A 92 -0.08 12.31 -6.33
N PHE A 93 -1.12 11.56 -5.97
CA PHE A 93 -1.86 11.79 -4.72
C PHE A 93 -0.98 11.52 -3.50
N VAL A 94 -0.28 10.38 -3.46
CA VAL A 94 0.62 10.00 -2.36
C VAL A 94 1.75 11.02 -2.20
N SER A 95 2.42 11.39 -3.30
CA SER A 95 3.46 12.43 -3.27
C SER A 95 2.94 13.77 -2.76
N ALA A 96 1.69 14.13 -3.07
CA ALA A 96 1.08 15.38 -2.62
C ALA A 96 0.74 15.39 -1.11
N LEU A 97 0.56 14.22 -0.47
CA LEU A 97 0.36 14.15 0.98
C LEU A 97 1.62 14.59 1.75
N GLY A 98 2.80 14.19 1.24
CA GLY A 98 4.12 14.54 1.78
C GLY A 98 4.36 14.07 3.22
N SER A 99 3.61 13.08 3.69
CA SER A 99 3.66 12.60 5.07
C SER A 99 3.08 11.20 5.17
N GLU A 100 3.88 10.30 5.72
CA GLU A 100 3.48 8.93 6.06
C GLU A 100 2.26 8.90 7.00
N GLU A 101 2.24 9.76 8.03
CA GLU A 101 1.10 9.88 8.96
C GLU A 101 -0.22 10.21 8.23
N LYS A 102 -0.18 11.12 7.24
CA LYS A 102 -1.36 11.45 6.44
C LYS A 102 -1.77 10.29 5.55
N LEU A 103 -0.81 9.59 4.95
CA LEU A 103 -1.08 8.41 4.13
C LEU A 103 -1.76 7.32 4.97
N ARG A 104 -1.19 7.00 6.15
CA ARG A 104 -1.76 6.06 7.11
C ARG A 104 -3.22 6.39 7.45
N LYS A 105 -3.50 7.67 7.74
CA LYS A 105 -4.87 8.16 7.99
C LYS A 105 -5.81 8.00 6.80
N VAL A 106 -5.34 8.25 5.58
CA VAL A 106 -6.14 8.06 4.35
C VAL A 106 -6.49 6.59 4.14
N LEU A 107 -5.54 5.69 4.39
CA LEU A 107 -5.71 4.25 4.25
C LEU A 107 -6.53 3.65 5.41
N GLY A 108 -6.60 4.33 6.56
CA GLY A 108 -7.29 3.85 7.74
C GLY A 108 -6.54 2.70 8.43
N LEU A 109 -5.21 2.82 8.43
CA LEU A 109 -4.22 1.95 9.07
C LEU A 109 -3.68 2.57 10.37
#